data_AF-A0A953XHQ8-F1
#
_entry.id   AF-A0A953XHQ8-F1
#
_cell.length_a   1.000
_cell.length_b   1.000
_cell.length_c   1.000
_cell.angle_alpha   90.00
_cell.angle_beta   90.00
_cell.angle_gamma   90.00
#
_symmetry.space_group_name_H-M   'P 1'
#
loop_
_entity.id
_entity.type
_entity.pdbx_description
1 polymer ?
#
loop_
_entity_poly.entity_id
_entity_poly.type
_entity_poly.pdbx_seq_one_letter_code
_entity_poly.pdbx_strand_id
1 'polypeptide(L)'
;MTDAMWQLFMRANDGEAGFYQTFWLAEESIGKAVEAAYALLHAEGFSDTTIVDYDWALPADEAIEIIPGKRYETARYKWHQEPFEPYFMMPNGIVPARSGHSYDIDDIRDALAWTKDEDNYFVLEACIGRAQLWRRFNDAADCFPPSARLEIVAHGHWSDDSRTLFMSCPKAWDGKDMRAFLDSELEHIVFNGHVEIAFVGDSDRSVLRLTDHKTLLCTSYDKAVVNAVGDTLMDLPIVAWQDFRNLGGGFTHVHYAWPGTPDRDGFIRRLENSGFSLRHVREENYLDASPE
;
A
#
# COMPACT_ATOMS: atom_id res chain seq x y z
N MET A 1 -0.40 12.56 33.84
CA MET A 1 -0.02 11.30 33.18
C MET A 1 0.01 11.62 31.71
N THR A 2 1.19 11.68 31.12
CA THR A 2 1.32 11.69 29.66
C THR A 2 1.36 10.23 29.27
N ASP A 3 0.20 9.69 28.97
CA ASP A 3 0.12 8.33 28.47
C ASP A 3 0.85 8.26 27.12
N ALA A 4 1.43 7.11 26.82
CA ALA A 4 2.02 6.89 25.50
C ALA A 4 0.95 7.04 24.41
N MET A 5 1.38 7.52 23.24
CA MET A 5 0.52 7.88 22.11
C MET A 5 1.13 7.30 20.84
N TRP A 6 0.34 7.24 19.76
CA TRP A 6 0.87 6.91 18.44
C TRP A 6 1.79 8.05 18.00
N GLN A 7 3.08 7.77 17.87
CA GLN A 7 4.04 8.67 17.27
C GLN A 7 4.08 8.39 15.78
N LEU A 8 3.81 9.41 14.96
CA LEU A 8 3.92 9.33 13.50
C LEU A 8 5.01 10.27 13.02
N PHE A 9 5.96 9.76 12.26
CA PHE A 9 6.94 10.57 11.56
C PHE A 9 6.48 10.78 10.13
N MET A 10 6.17 12.01 9.75
CA MET A 10 5.61 12.33 8.44
C MET A 10 6.52 13.23 7.64
N ARG A 11 6.61 12.94 6.35
CA ARG A 11 7.17 13.81 5.32
C ARG A 11 6.05 14.65 4.71
N ALA A 12 6.34 15.93 4.47
CA ALA A 12 5.47 16.86 3.77
C ALA A 12 6.29 17.87 2.94
N ASN A 13 5.61 18.69 2.14
CA ASN A 13 6.23 19.72 1.30
C ASN A 13 5.45 21.03 1.41
N ASP A 14 6.14 22.14 1.68
CA ASP A 14 5.53 23.48 1.80
C ASP A 14 5.60 24.33 0.51
N GLY A 15 6.04 23.74 -0.60
CA GLY A 15 6.21 24.37 -1.91
C GLY A 15 7.61 24.94 -2.15
N GLU A 16 8.39 25.17 -1.10
CA GLU A 16 9.78 25.63 -1.18
C GLU A 16 10.77 24.56 -0.72
N ALA A 17 10.38 23.77 0.28
CA ALA A 17 11.23 22.75 0.90
C ALA A 17 10.40 21.51 1.29
N GLY A 18 11.07 20.35 1.27
CA GLY A 18 10.58 19.20 2.00
C GLY A 18 10.80 19.41 3.50
N PHE A 19 9.90 18.88 4.32
CA PHE A 19 10.08 18.87 5.77
C PHE A 19 9.56 17.58 6.41
N TYR A 20 10.11 17.28 7.58
CA TYR A 20 9.61 16.22 8.45
C TYR A 20 8.88 16.83 9.64
N GLN A 21 7.81 16.16 10.05
CA GLN A 21 6.96 16.55 11.16
C GLN A 21 6.60 15.31 11.98
N THR A 22 6.87 15.38 13.28
CA THR A 22 6.47 14.34 14.23
C THR A 22 5.13 14.70 14.85
N PHE A 23 4.18 13.77 14.88
CA PHE A 23 2.89 13.86 15.56
C PHE A 23 2.82 12.84 16.70
N TRP A 24 2.13 13.18 17.79
CA TRP A 24 1.71 12.24 18.84
C TRP A 24 0.20 12.30 18.98
N LEU A 25 -0.47 11.17 18.79
CA LEU A 25 -1.92 11.10 18.62
C LEU A 25 -2.51 10.04 19.56
N ALA A 26 -3.37 10.47 20.49
CA ALA A 26 -4.11 9.60 21.41
C ALA A 26 -5.36 9.08 20.69
N GLU A 27 -5.13 8.17 19.75
CA GLU A 27 -6.18 7.54 18.95
C GLU A 27 -6.26 6.05 19.27
N GLU A 28 -7.44 5.47 19.09
CA GLU A 28 -7.71 4.06 19.42
C GLU A 28 -6.94 3.07 18.54
N SER A 29 -6.55 3.50 17.34
CA SER A 29 -5.81 2.68 16.39
C SER A 29 -4.85 3.54 15.57
N ILE A 30 -3.85 2.88 14.97
CA ILE A 30 -2.89 3.53 14.09
C ILE A 30 -3.58 4.15 12.86
N GLY A 31 -4.59 3.49 12.28
CA GLY A 31 -5.37 4.05 11.16
C GLY A 31 -6.04 5.38 11.52
N LYS A 32 -6.58 5.51 12.75
CA LYS A 32 -7.15 6.77 13.25
C LYS A 32 -6.10 7.84 13.52
N ALA A 33 -4.92 7.45 13.99
CA ALA A 33 -3.78 8.35 14.09
C ALA A 33 -3.37 8.87 12.70
N VAL A 34 -3.30 8.00 11.69
CA VAL A 34 -2.99 8.38 10.31
C VAL A 34 -4.01 9.39 9.77
N GLU A 35 -5.31 9.10 9.89
CA GLU A 35 -6.39 10.01 9.50
C GLU A 35 -6.24 11.39 10.15
N ALA A 36 -6.01 11.41 11.46
CA ALA A 36 -5.83 12.65 12.22
C ALA A 36 -4.61 13.46 11.74
N ALA A 37 -3.48 12.81 11.48
CA ALA A 37 -2.26 13.47 11.06
C ALA A 37 -2.39 14.09 9.66
N TYR A 38 -2.97 13.35 8.71
CA TYR A 38 -3.31 13.88 7.38
C TYR A 38 -4.27 15.07 7.47
N ALA A 39 -5.31 14.98 8.31
CA ALA A 39 -6.28 16.07 8.48
C ALA A 39 -5.60 17.35 9.02
N LEU A 40 -4.67 17.22 9.97
CA LEU A 40 -3.90 18.34 10.50
C LEU A 40 -3.00 18.97 9.43
N LEU A 41 -2.22 18.17 8.70
CA LEU A 41 -1.36 18.68 7.62
C LEU A 41 -2.16 19.32 6.49
N HIS A 42 -3.30 18.74 6.11
CA HIS A 42 -4.16 19.29 5.07
C HIS A 42 -4.85 20.59 5.50
N ALA A 43 -5.23 20.72 6.78
CA ALA A 43 -5.75 21.98 7.34
C ALA A 43 -4.71 23.11 7.29
N GLU A 44 -3.42 22.77 7.27
CA GLU A 44 -2.31 23.72 7.06
C GLU A 44 -1.96 23.94 5.58
N GLY A 45 -2.64 23.26 4.66
CA GLY A 45 -2.46 23.42 3.21
C GLY A 45 -1.47 22.46 2.57
N PHE A 46 -1.01 21.41 3.27
CA PHE A 46 -0.10 20.40 2.72
C PHE A 46 -0.87 19.21 2.15
N SER A 47 -0.68 18.95 0.86
CA SER A 47 -1.36 17.85 0.14
C SER A 47 -0.43 16.71 -0.28
N ASP A 48 0.86 16.97 -0.53
CA ASP A 48 1.85 15.91 -0.76
C ASP A 48 2.52 15.51 0.54
N THR A 49 1.89 14.57 1.24
CA THR A 49 2.34 14.09 2.55
C THR A 49 2.38 12.57 2.61
N THR A 50 3.29 12.02 3.41
CA THR A 50 3.54 10.58 3.53
C THR A 50 4.01 10.26 4.92
N ILE A 51 3.58 9.11 5.44
CA ILE A 51 4.09 8.61 6.71
C ILE A 51 5.36 7.81 6.41
N VAL A 52 6.41 8.11 7.15
CA VAL A 52 7.71 7.46 7.05
C VAL A 52 7.74 6.25 7.97
N ASP A 53 7.42 6.45 9.25
CA ASP A 53 7.35 5.41 10.26
C ASP A 53 6.33 5.73 11.35
N TYR A 54 6.04 4.73 12.18
CA TYR A 54 5.32 4.91 13.42
C TYR A 54 5.99 4.23 14.61
N ASP A 55 5.67 4.70 15.82
CA ASP A 55 6.03 4.04 17.06
C ASP A 55 4.99 4.32 18.16
N TRP A 56 5.05 3.59 19.27
CA TRP A 56 4.29 3.87 20.48
C TRP A 56 5.20 4.56 21.50
N ALA A 57 5.06 5.87 21.66
CA ALA A 57 6.01 6.67 22.41
C ALA A 57 5.36 7.75 23.27
N LEU A 58 6.10 8.21 24.27
CA LEU A 58 5.75 9.42 24.99
C LEU A 58 5.98 10.64 24.10
N PRO A 59 5.11 11.68 24.18
CA PRO A 59 5.37 12.95 23.55
C PRO A 59 6.69 13.57 24.01
N ALA A 60 7.44 14.16 23.08
CA ALA A 60 8.63 14.94 23.42
C ALA A 60 8.25 16.15 24.29
N ASP A 61 9.19 16.64 25.10
CA ASP A 61 8.95 17.76 26.02
C ASP A 61 8.57 19.06 25.26
N GLU A 62 9.07 19.21 24.04
CA GLU A 62 8.81 20.30 23.09
C GLU A 62 7.54 20.13 22.25
N ALA A 63 6.83 19.01 22.38
CA ALA A 63 5.59 18.79 21.66
C ALA A 63 4.47 19.67 22.22
N ILE A 64 3.75 20.37 21.34
CA ILE A 64 2.62 21.22 21.73
C ILE A 64 1.29 20.53 21.45
N GLU A 65 0.33 20.68 22.36
CA GLU A 65 -1.04 20.22 22.15
C GLU A 65 -1.79 21.22 21.26
N ILE A 66 -2.24 20.75 20.08
CA ILE A 66 -3.02 21.56 19.14
C ILE A 66 -4.49 21.56 19.56
N ILE A 67 -4.97 20.34 19.80
CA ILE A 67 -6.31 20.01 20.27
C ILE A 67 -6.18 18.83 21.23
N PRO A 68 -7.16 18.61 22.13
CA PRO A 68 -7.06 17.57 23.15
C PRO A 68 -6.64 16.21 22.56
N GLY A 69 -5.54 15.66 23.07
CA GLY A 69 -5.03 14.35 22.66
C GLY A 69 -4.29 14.33 21.32
N LYS A 70 -4.01 15.49 20.70
CA LYS A 70 -3.21 15.59 19.47
C LYS A 70 -2.10 16.61 19.63
N ARG A 71 -0.87 16.15 19.49
CA ARG A 71 0.35 16.96 19.68
C ARG A 71 1.26 16.86 18.46
N TYR A 72 2.09 17.86 18.25
CA TYR A 72 3.18 17.81 17.26
C TYR A 72 4.41 18.56 17.75
N GLU A 73 5.55 18.22 17.18
CA GLU A 73 6.82 18.90 17.42
C GLU A 73 6.85 20.23 16.67
N THR A 74 6.99 21.36 17.37
CA THR A 74 6.97 22.68 16.69
C THR A 74 8.13 22.89 15.72
N ALA A 75 9.24 22.19 15.93
CA ALA A 75 10.38 22.21 15.04
C ALA A 75 10.12 21.32 13.81
N ARG A 76 10.23 21.93 12.62
CA ARG A 76 10.24 21.20 11.35
C ARG A 76 11.68 21.06 10.87
N TYR A 77 12.10 19.83 10.64
CA TYR A 77 13.38 19.56 9.98
C TYR A 77 13.21 19.79 8.48
N LYS A 78 13.63 20.96 7.98
CA LYS A 78 13.53 21.34 6.57
C LYS A 78 14.78 20.96 5.79
N TRP A 79 14.63 20.57 4.52
CA TRP A 79 15.74 20.41 3.58
C TRP A 79 15.40 21.05 2.24
N HIS A 80 16.42 21.59 1.58
CA HIS A 80 16.28 22.06 0.21
C HIS A 80 16.00 20.88 -0.72
N GLN A 81 14.98 21.00 -1.57
CA GLN A 81 14.75 20.05 -2.66
C GLN A 81 15.88 20.18 -3.69
N GLU A 82 16.97 19.44 -3.50
CA GLU A 82 17.73 19.01 -4.68
C GLU A 82 16.92 17.91 -5.39
N PRO A 83 17.01 17.78 -6.73
CA PRO A 83 16.45 16.63 -7.45
C PRO A 83 17.29 15.39 -7.11
N PHE A 84 17.14 14.88 -5.89
CA PHE A 84 17.79 13.68 -5.40
C PHE A 84 16.78 12.89 -4.59
N GLU A 85 16.08 11.96 -5.25
CA GLU A 85 15.38 10.87 -4.58
C GLU A 85 16.04 9.54 -4.98
N PRO A 86 16.95 8.98 -4.15
CA PRO A 86 17.41 7.61 -4.35
C PRO A 86 17.07 6.72 -3.15
N TYR A 87 16.18 7.16 -2.26
CA TYR A 87 15.70 6.33 -1.16
C TYR A 87 14.30 5.86 -1.48
N PHE A 88 14.10 4.55 -1.34
CA PHE A 88 12.82 3.90 -1.50
C PHE A 88 11.82 4.52 -0.53
N MET A 89 10.71 5.00 -1.05
CA MET A 89 9.59 5.45 -0.24
C MET A 89 8.50 4.39 -0.26
N MET A 90 8.07 3.97 0.92
CA MET A 90 6.96 3.03 1.02
C MET A 90 5.70 3.59 0.34
N PRO A 91 4.99 2.76 -0.44
CA PRO A 91 3.70 3.13 -0.96
C PRO A 91 2.68 3.43 0.14
N ASN A 92 1.71 4.27 -0.18
CA ASN A 92 0.59 4.53 0.71
C ASN A 92 -0.21 3.24 1.00
N GLY A 93 -0.81 3.18 2.19
CA GLY A 93 -1.64 2.08 2.65
C GLY A 93 -0.91 1.14 3.62
N ILE A 94 0.41 1.19 3.64
CA ILE A 94 1.24 0.52 4.64
C ILE A 94 2.12 1.55 5.34
N VAL A 95 2.37 1.35 6.63
CA VAL A 95 3.35 2.14 7.36
C VAL A 95 4.20 1.21 8.21
N PRO A 96 5.53 1.33 8.15
CA PRO A 96 6.43 0.49 8.91
C PRO A 96 6.50 0.99 10.36
N ALA A 97 6.64 0.06 11.30
CA ALA A 97 7.10 0.43 12.63
C ALA A 97 8.52 1.00 12.55
N ARG A 98 8.96 1.73 13.57
CA ARG A 98 10.36 2.13 13.70
C ARG A 98 11.27 0.98 14.15
N SER A 99 10.71 -0.05 14.78
CA SER A 99 11.44 -1.16 15.36
C SER A 99 10.70 -2.49 15.20
N GLY A 100 11.35 -3.60 15.57
CA GLY A 100 10.76 -4.93 15.48
C GLY A 100 10.85 -5.54 14.07
N HIS A 101 11.92 -5.24 13.34
CA HIS A 101 12.15 -5.80 12.00
C HIS A 101 13.21 -6.91 12.04
N SER A 102 13.06 -7.91 11.17
CA SER A 102 14.05 -8.98 10.96
C SER A 102 15.23 -8.54 10.09
N TYR A 103 15.07 -7.45 9.34
CA TYR A 103 16.09 -6.80 8.53
C TYR A 103 15.86 -5.29 8.53
N ASP A 104 16.84 -4.51 8.06
CA ASP A 104 16.74 -3.04 8.09
C ASP A 104 15.70 -2.58 7.05
N ILE A 105 14.85 -1.61 7.40
CA ILE A 105 13.92 -1.02 6.44
C ILE A 105 14.67 -0.43 5.23
N ASP A 106 15.89 0.03 5.45
CA ASP A 106 16.78 0.56 4.42
C ASP A 106 17.25 -0.53 3.41
N ASP A 107 17.04 -1.82 3.72
CA ASP A 107 17.31 -2.93 2.79
C ASP A 107 16.21 -3.07 1.72
N ILE A 108 15.02 -2.47 1.94
CA ILE A 108 13.93 -2.47 0.97
C ILE A 108 14.21 -1.41 -0.09
N ARG A 109 14.17 -1.84 -1.35
CA ARG A 109 14.44 -0.97 -2.50
C ARG A 109 13.65 -1.39 -3.72
N ASP A 110 13.55 -0.46 -4.65
CA ASP A 110 13.06 -0.73 -6.00
C ASP A 110 13.86 -1.89 -6.60
N ALA A 111 13.19 -3.01 -6.86
CA ALA A 111 13.80 -4.22 -7.40
C ALA A 111 12.73 -5.16 -7.94
N LEU A 112 13.14 -6.09 -8.80
CA LEU A 112 12.32 -7.23 -9.19
C LEU A 112 13.07 -8.54 -8.99
N ALA A 113 12.33 -9.57 -8.65
CA ALA A 113 12.78 -10.94 -8.60
C ALA A 113 11.82 -11.83 -9.38
N TRP A 114 12.35 -12.94 -9.89
CA TRP A 114 11.55 -13.92 -10.63
C TRP A 114 11.98 -15.31 -10.26
N THR A 115 11.02 -16.21 -10.21
CA THR A 115 11.22 -17.62 -9.90
C THR A 115 10.19 -18.47 -10.65
N LYS A 116 10.35 -19.79 -10.53
CA LYS A 116 9.38 -20.76 -10.99
C LYS A 116 9.04 -21.65 -9.79
N ASP A 117 7.77 -21.75 -9.47
CA ASP A 117 7.32 -22.59 -8.35
C ASP A 117 7.31 -24.09 -8.72
N GLU A 118 6.93 -24.91 -7.74
CA GLU A 118 6.91 -26.38 -7.86
C GLU A 118 5.90 -26.90 -8.90
N ASP A 119 4.83 -26.14 -9.19
CA ASP A 119 3.75 -26.50 -10.12
C ASP A 119 4.01 -26.01 -11.56
N ASN A 120 5.23 -25.55 -11.84
CA ASN A 120 5.63 -24.88 -13.09
C ASN A 120 4.94 -23.55 -13.36
N TYR A 121 4.47 -22.90 -12.31
CA TYR A 121 3.94 -21.54 -12.36
C TYR A 121 5.12 -20.56 -12.31
N PHE A 122 5.15 -19.62 -13.25
CA PHE A 122 6.14 -18.55 -13.27
C PHE A 122 5.67 -17.44 -12.33
N VAL A 123 6.58 -16.96 -11.48
CA VAL A 123 6.30 -15.92 -10.50
C VAL A 123 7.31 -14.80 -10.71
N LEU A 124 6.81 -13.58 -10.89
CA LEU A 124 7.59 -12.35 -10.89
C LEU A 124 7.03 -11.46 -9.79
N GLU A 125 7.92 -10.94 -8.96
CA GLU A 125 7.58 -10.04 -7.88
C GLU A 125 8.43 -8.78 -7.98
N ALA A 126 7.81 -7.62 -7.83
CA ALA A 126 8.47 -6.34 -7.89
C ALA A 126 8.08 -5.46 -6.71
N CYS A 127 9.10 -4.97 -6.01
CA CYS A 127 8.97 -3.95 -4.99
C CYS A 127 9.19 -2.60 -5.67
N ILE A 128 8.21 -1.71 -5.57
CA ILE A 128 8.19 -0.43 -6.29
C ILE A 128 7.73 0.66 -5.33
N GLY A 129 8.51 1.72 -5.20
CA GLY A 129 8.23 2.83 -4.31
C GLY A 129 7.01 3.65 -4.74
N ARG A 130 6.51 4.44 -3.78
CA ARG A 130 5.29 5.27 -3.87
C ARG A 130 5.13 5.99 -5.20
N ALA A 131 6.19 6.64 -5.69
CA ALA A 131 6.13 7.52 -6.84
C ALA A 131 5.85 6.79 -8.18
N GLN A 132 6.31 5.55 -8.32
CA GLN A 132 6.21 4.81 -9.59
C GLN A 132 5.19 3.67 -9.54
N LEU A 133 4.75 3.23 -8.35
CA LEU A 133 3.93 2.04 -8.17
C LEU A 133 2.72 1.98 -9.10
N TRP A 134 1.85 3.02 -9.07
CA TRP A 134 0.61 3.01 -9.83
C TRP A 134 0.85 2.98 -11.35
N ARG A 135 1.82 3.78 -11.82
CA ARG A 135 2.20 3.80 -13.22
C ARG A 135 2.71 2.44 -13.68
N ARG A 136 3.63 1.84 -12.93
CA ARG A 136 4.23 0.54 -13.26
C ARG A 136 3.24 -0.60 -13.24
N PHE A 137 2.30 -0.57 -12.30
CA PHE A 137 1.22 -1.53 -12.27
C PHE A 137 0.34 -1.45 -13.51
N ASN A 138 -0.01 -0.23 -13.98
CA ASN A 138 -0.74 -0.05 -15.22
C ASN A 138 0.06 -0.49 -16.46
N ASP A 139 1.35 -0.14 -16.53
CA ASP A 139 2.23 -0.55 -17.64
C ASP A 139 2.32 -2.08 -17.71
N ALA A 140 2.39 -2.77 -16.56
CA ALA A 140 2.34 -4.23 -16.49
C ALA A 140 0.95 -4.80 -16.86
N ALA A 141 -0.14 -4.12 -16.48
CA ALA A 141 -1.50 -4.55 -16.81
C ALA A 141 -1.76 -4.53 -18.33
N ASP A 142 -1.10 -3.67 -19.09
CA ASP A 142 -1.19 -3.63 -20.56
C ASP A 142 -0.62 -4.90 -21.23
N CYS A 143 0.12 -5.74 -20.50
CA CYS A 143 0.59 -7.04 -21.00
C CYS A 143 -0.51 -8.12 -20.98
N PHE A 144 -1.66 -7.85 -20.35
CA PHE A 144 -2.76 -8.79 -20.22
C PHE A 144 -3.73 -8.70 -21.41
N PRO A 145 -4.42 -9.80 -21.76
CA PRO A 145 -5.35 -9.79 -22.89
C PRO A 145 -6.53 -8.85 -22.63
N PRO A 146 -7.18 -8.30 -23.67
CA PRO A 146 -8.38 -7.46 -23.52
C PRO A 146 -9.56 -8.13 -22.80
N SER A 147 -9.58 -9.46 -22.75
CA SER A 147 -10.54 -10.28 -22.01
C SER A 147 -10.23 -10.39 -20.51
N ALA A 148 -9.08 -9.88 -20.06
CA ALA A 148 -8.77 -9.83 -18.64
C ALA A 148 -9.82 -9.01 -17.89
N ARG A 149 -10.07 -9.40 -16.65
CA ARG A 149 -11.00 -8.71 -15.77
C ARG A 149 -10.27 -8.13 -14.57
N LEU A 150 -10.83 -7.06 -14.03
CA LEU A 150 -10.40 -6.51 -12.75
C LEU A 150 -11.12 -7.22 -11.60
N GLU A 151 -10.35 -7.70 -10.64
CA GLU A 151 -10.81 -8.15 -9.33
C GLU A 151 -10.28 -7.21 -8.24
N ILE A 152 -11.13 -6.94 -7.26
CA ILE A 152 -10.78 -6.19 -6.05
C ILE A 152 -11.00 -7.12 -4.87
N VAL A 153 -9.99 -7.21 -4.01
CA VAL A 153 -10.00 -8.05 -2.83
C VAL A 153 -10.07 -7.16 -1.61
N ALA A 154 -11.10 -7.33 -0.78
CA ALA A 154 -11.23 -6.64 0.50
C ALA A 154 -10.91 -7.63 1.63
N HIS A 155 -9.81 -7.37 2.35
CA HIS A 155 -9.32 -8.27 3.38
C HIS A 155 -10.16 -8.26 4.65
N GLY A 156 -10.06 -9.37 5.39
CA GLY A 156 -10.72 -9.57 6.66
C GLY A 156 -10.23 -8.65 7.80
N HIS A 157 -8.90 -8.50 7.92
CA HIS A 157 -8.23 -7.68 8.95
C HIS A 157 -8.55 -6.19 8.87
N TRP A 158 -9.33 -5.74 7.87
CA TRP A 158 -9.83 -4.38 7.88
C TRP A 158 -10.84 -4.13 9.01
N SER A 159 -11.63 -5.14 9.40
CA SER A 159 -12.68 -4.97 10.40
C SER A 159 -12.79 -6.14 11.38
N ASP A 160 -11.66 -6.79 11.69
CA ASP A 160 -11.59 -8.03 12.48
C ASP A 160 -12.56 -9.13 11.97
N ASP A 161 -12.86 -9.12 10.67
CA ASP A 161 -13.68 -10.12 10.01
C ASP A 161 -12.75 -11.24 9.53
N SER A 162 -13.05 -12.50 9.83
CA SER A 162 -12.26 -13.63 9.31
C SER A 162 -12.40 -13.83 7.79
N ARG A 163 -13.22 -13.04 7.08
CA ARG A 163 -13.55 -13.28 5.68
C ARG A 163 -12.86 -12.28 4.76
N THR A 164 -12.24 -12.80 3.70
CA THR A 164 -11.74 -11.99 2.59
C THR A 164 -12.68 -12.12 1.40
N LEU A 165 -13.08 -10.98 0.83
CA LEU A 165 -14.08 -10.89 -0.22
C LEU A 165 -13.43 -10.57 -1.55
N PHE A 166 -13.82 -11.31 -2.58
CA PHE A 166 -13.32 -11.15 -3.94
C PHE A 166 -14.45 -10.63 -4.81
N MET A 167 -14.30 -9.42 -5.31
CA MET A 167 -15.29 -8.74 -6.13
C MET A 167 -14.77 -8.55 -7.55
N SER A 168 -15.54 -8.96 -8.55
CA SER A 168 -15.18 -8.82 -9.96
C SER A 168 -15.91 -7.62 -10.57
N CYS A 169 -15.22 -6.89 -11.45
CA CYS A 169 -15.81 -5.81 -12.22
C CYS A 169 -16.95 -6.32 -13.14
N PRO A 170 -17.83 -5.42 -13.64
CA PRO A 170 -18.81 -5.76 -14.66
C PRO A 170 -18.16 -6.42 -15.88
N LYS A 171 -18.83 -7.45 -16.45
CA LYS A 171 -18.35 -8.16 -17.64
C LYS A 171 -18.20 -7.29 -18.89
N ALA A 172 -18.90 -6.16 -18.94
CA ALA A 172 -18.89 -5.25 -20.07
C ALA A 172 -17.71 -4.28 -20.05
N TRP A 173 -16.98 -4.19 -18.93
CA TRP A 173 -15.83 -3.30 -18.84
C TRP A 173 -14.67 -3.83 -19.68
N ASP A 174 -14.03 -2.94 -20.40
CA ASP A 174 -12.72 -3.17 -21.01
C ASP A 174 -11.60 -2.64 -20.11
N GLY A 175 -10.34 -2.80 -20.54
CA GLY A 175 -9.19 -2.31 -19.79
C GLY A 175 -9.19 -0.78 -19.58
N LYS A 176 -9.82 0.00 -20.46
CA LYS A 176 -9.93 1.45 -20.31
C LYS A 176 -10.96 1.80 -19.23
N ASP A 177 -12.10 1.13 -19.19
CA ASP A 177 -13.11 1.32 -18.15
C ASP A 177 -12.54 0.95 -16.77
N MET A 178 -11.82 -0.18 -16.69
CA MET A 178 -11.17 -0.63 -15.46
C MET A 178 -10.16 0.40 -14.94
N ARG A 179 -9.30 0.93 -15.81
CA ARG A 179 -8.32 1.96 -15.43
C ARG A 179 -8.98 3.27 -15.02
N ALA A 180 -9.97 3.73 -15.78
CA ALA A 180 -10.69 4.96 -15.45
C ALA A 180 -11.36 4.86 -14.07
N PHE A 181 -11.90 3.69 -13.73
CA PHE A 181 -12.44 3.43 -12.40
C PHE A 181 -11.36 3.49 -11.32
N LEU A 182 -10.24 2.77 -11.50
CA LEU A 182 -9.14 2.76 -10.54
C LEU A 182 -8.51 4.15 -10.35
N ASP A 183 -8.35 4.93 -11.42
CA ASP A 183 -7.87 6.32 -11.36
C ASP A 183 -8.83 7.22 -10.57
N SER A 184 -10.14 7.02 -10.73
CA SER A 184 -11.16 7.79 -9.99
C SER A 184 -11.27 7.39 -8.51
N GLU A 185 -10.72 6.23 -8.14
CA GLU A 185 -10.81 5.62 -6.81
C GLU A 185 -9.41 5.34 -6.22
N LEU A 186 -8.39 6.03 -6.74
CA LEU A 186 -6.98 5.72 -6.50
C LEU A 186 -6.65 5.62 -5.00
N GLU A 187 -7.10 6.60 -4.23
CA GLU A 187 -6.89 6.67 -2.79
C GLU A 187 -7.61 5.56 -2.02
N HIS A 188 -8.84 5.23 -2.42
CA HIS A 188 -9.71 4.30 -1.70
C HIS A 188 -9.45 2.83 -2.03
N ILE A 189 -8.87 2.56 -3.20
CA ILE A 189 -8.60 1.21 -3.71
C ILE A 189 -7.10 0.94 -3.77
N VAL A 190 -6.35 1.73 -4.56
CA VAL A 190 -4.94 1.43 -4.87
C VAL A 190 -4.07 1.69 -3.63
N PHE A 191 -4.29 2.80 -2.95
CA PHE A 191 -3.54 3.23 -1.76
C PHE A 191 -4.13 2.76 -0.42
N ASN A 192 -5.11 1.86 -0.46
CA ASN A 192 -5.72 1.30 0.74
C ASN A 192 -5.01 0.00 1.13
N GLY A 193 -4.37 -0.04 2.29
CA GLY A 193 -3.65 -1.22 2.78
C GLY A 193 -4.51 -2.46 2.97
N HIS A 194 -5.83 -2.32 3.05
CA HIS A 194 -6.74 -3.45 3.23
C HIS A 194 -7.29 -4.01 1.92
N VAL A 195 -6.80 -3.50 0.79
CA VAL A 195 -7.32 -3.80 -0.54
C VAL A 195 -6.20 -4.27 -1.47
N GLU A 196 -6.45 -5.38 -2.15
CA GLU A 196 -5.68 -5.79 -3.33
C GLU A 196 -6.47 -5.51 -4.60
N ILE A 197 -5.75 -5.33 -5.70
CA ILE A 197 -6.33 -5.33 -7.03
C ILE A 197 -5.62 -6.35 -7.90
N ALA A 198 -6.37 -7.02 -8.76
CA ALA A 198 -5.82 -8.01 -9.65
C ALA A 198 -6.42 -7.91 -11.05
N PHE A 199 -5.57 -7.89 -12.08
CA PHE A 199 -5.95 -8.21 -13.44
C PHE A 199 -5.81 -9.70 -13.65
N VAL A 200 -6.94 -10.37 -13.92
CA VAL A 200 -6.98 -11.81 -14.12
C VAL A 200 -7.26 -12.11 -15.58
N GLY A 201 -6.30 -12.75 -16.25
CA GLY A 201 -6.39 -13.16 -17.64
C GLY A 201 -7.27 -14.39 -17.87
N ASP A 202 -7.23 -14.91 -19.10
CA ASP A 202 -8.10 -16.01 -19.52
C ASP A 202 -7.93 -17.27 -18.66
N SER A 203 -9.07 -17.84 -18.27
CA SER A 203 -9.17 -19.06 -17.47
C SER A 203 -8.35 -19.04 -16.16
N ASP A 204 -8.12 -17.85 -15.59
CA ASP A 204 -7.37 -17.65 -14.33
C ASP A 204 -5.93 -18.18 -14.38
N ARG A 205 -5.37 -18.32 -15.60
CA ARG A 205 -4.03 -18.88 -15.80
C ARG A 205 -2.91 -17.86 -15.65
N SER A 206 -3.27 -16.58 -15.62
CA SER A 206 -2.37 -15.45 -15.44
C SER A 206 -3.04 -14.44 -14.52
N VAL A 207 -2.33 -13.97 -13.50
CA VAL A 207 -2.79 -12.98 -12.55
C VAL A 207 -1.69 -11.95 -12.35
N LEU A 208 -1.99 -10.68 -12.57
CA LEU A 208 -1.18 -9.56 -12.12
C LEU A 208 -1.90 -8.94 -10.93
N ARG A 209 -1.26 -8.93 -9.76
CA ARG A 209 -1.80 -8.43 -8.50
C ARG A 209 -0.96 -7.29 -7.99
N LEU A 210 -1.61 -6.25 -7.47
CA LEU A 210 -1.02 -5.34 -6.51
C LEU A 210 -1.57 -5.73 -5.14
N THR A 211 -0.70 -6.27 -4.28
CA THR A 211 -1.09 -6.82 -2.99
C THR A 211 -1.52 -5.74 -2.00
N ASP A 212 -2.10 -6.16 -0.88
CA ASP A 212 -2.34 -5.35 0.32
C ASP A 212 -1.04 -4.67 0.81
N HIS A 213 0.07 -5.40 0.76
CA HIS A 213 1.44 -4.92 1.00
C HIS A 213 2.03 -4.08 -0.14
N LYS A 214 1.23 -3.68 -1.13
CA LYS A 214 1.65 -2.80 -2.24
C LYS A 214 2.83 -3.33 -3.05
N THR A 215 2.92 -4.66 -3.14
CA THR A 215 3.89 -5.36 -3.97
C THR A 215 3.23 -5.81 -5.26
N LEU A 216 3.92 -5.64 -6.38
CA LEU A 216 3.43 -6.12 -7.68
C LEU A 216 3.83 -7.59 -7.82
N LEU A 217 2.83 -8.47 -7.98
CA LEU A 217 3.00 -9.90 -8.13
C LEU A 217 2.35 -10.37 -9.43
N CYS A 218 3.16 -10.77 -10.40
CA CYS A 218 2.69 -11.42 -11.61
C CYS A 218 2.92 -12.92 -11.52
N THR A 219 1.86 -13.69 -11.74
CA THR A 219 1.93 -15.14 -11.74
C THR A 219 1.25 -15.70 -12.98
N SER A 220 1.86 -16.69 -13.63
CA SER A 220 1.27 -17.29 -14.83
C SER A 220 1.83 -18.68 -15.16
N TYR A 221 1.00 -19.52 -15.77
CA TYR A 221 1.47 -20.73 -16.47
C TYR A 221 2.13 -20.42 -17.82
N ASP A 222 1.92 -19.22 -18.37
CA ASP A 222 2.51 -18.76 -19.62
C ASP A 222 3.73 -17.87 -19.35
N LYS A 223 4.91 -18.43 -19.65
CA LYS A 223 6.18 -17.70 -19.52
C LYS A 223 6.20 -16.41 -20.34
N ALA A 224 5.52 -16.37 -21.49
CA ALA A 224 5.52 -15.19 -22.35
C ALA A 224 4.86 -13.99 -21.67
N VAL A 225 3.80 -14.21 -20.88
CA VAL A 225 3.12 -13.15 -20.11
C VAL A 225 4.04 -12.62 -19.03
N VAL A 226 4.68 -13.49 -18.25
CA VAL A 226 5.61 -13.06 -17.19
C VAL A 226 6.83 -12.33 -17.76
N ASN A 227 7.37 -12.82 -18.88
CA ASN A 227 8.46 -12.15 -19.57
C ASN A 227 8.04 -10.77 -20.07
N ALA A 228 6.84 -10.62 -20.65
CA ALA A 228 6.35 -9.33 -21.12
C ALA A 228 6.21 -8.34 -19.96
N VAL A 229 5.66 -8.77 -18.82
CA VAL A 229 5.62 -7.94 -17.59
C VAL A 229 7.02 -7.62 -17.07
N GLY A 230 7.95 -8.58 -17.11
CA GLY A 230 9.34 -8.33 -16.74
C GLY A 230 9.99 -7.27 -17.62
N ASP A 231 9.76 -7.35 -18.93
CA ASP A 231 10.27 -6.40 -19.93
C ASP A 231 9.78 -4.96 -19.68
N THR A 232 8.56 -4.75 -19.17
CA THR A 232 8.06 -3.41 -18.79
C THR A 232 8.68 -2.85 -17.50
N LEU A 233 9.30 -3.71 -16.69
CA LEU A 233 9.92 -3.39 -15.41
C LEU A 233 11.45 -3.49 -15.44
N MET A 234 12.07 -3.71 -16.61
CA MET A 234 13.51 -4.02 -16.76
C MET A 234 14.48 -2.92 -16.30
N ASP A 235 14.01 -1.69 -16.10
CA ASP A 235 14.83 -0.63 -15.53
C ASP A 235 14.91 -0.70 -14.00
N LEU A 236 14.13 -1.58 -13.36
CA LEU A 236 14.34 -1.96 -11.97
C LEU A 236 15.53 -2.95 -11.86
N PRO A 237 16.35 -2.85 -10.81
CA PRO A 237 17.37 -3.84 -10.51
C PRO A 237 16.79 -5.25 -10.37
N ILE A 238 17.30 -6.20 -11.14
CA ILE A 238 16.98 -7.62 -10.98
C ILE A 238 17.84 -8.20 -9.86
N VAL A 239 17.20 -8.74 -8.83
CA VAL A 239 17.87 -9.39 -7.70
C VAL A 239 17.51 -10.87 -7.65
N ALA A 240 18.37 -11.67 -7.03
CA ALA A 240 18.05 -13.07 -6.79
C ALA A 240 16.92 -13.19 -5.77
N TRP A 241 16.05 -14.20 -5.92
CA TRP A 241 14.85 -14.36 -5.09
C TRP A 241 15.16 -14.38 -3.59
N GLN A 242 16.23 -15.05 -3.17
CA GLN A 242 16.63 -15.09 -1.75
C GLN A 242 17.12 -13.75 -1.19
N ASP A 243 17.55 -12.84 -2.05
CA ASP A 243 18.06 -11.51 -1.70
C ASP A 243 16.99 -10.43 -1.89
N PHE A 244 15.82 -10.80 -2.43
CA PHE A 244 14.67 -9.91 -2.56
C PHE A 244 14.06 -9.65 -1.18
N ARG A 245 13.83 -8.38 -0.90
CA ARG A 245 13.13 -7.90 0.30
C ARG A 245 11.91 -7.13 -0.19
N ASN A 246 10.74 -7.53 0.28
CA ASN A 246 9.47 -6.98 -0.13
C ASN A 246 8.74 -6.40 1.08
N LEU A 247 7.59 -5.81 0.80
CA LEU A 247 6.76 -5.19 1.82
C LEU A 247 5.85 -6.19 2.58
N GLY A 248 6.00 -7.50 2.34
CA GLY A 248 5.16 -8.53 2.95
C GLY A 248 5.85 -9.47 3.94
N GLY A 249 7.18 -9.46 4.06
CA GLY A 249 7.87 -10.42 4.92
C GLY A 249 9.06 -9.84 5.66
N GLY A 250 9.14 -10.04 6.98
CA GLY A 250 10.34 -9.76 7.80
C GLY A 250 10.50 -8.33 8.31
N PHE A 251 9.46 -7.49 8.24
CA PHE A 251 9.42 -6.21 8.95
C PHE A 251 8.02 -5.97 9.52
N THR A 252 7.98 -5.44 10.75
CA THR A 252 6.74 -5.03 11.41
C THR A 252 6.16 -3.79 10.73
N HIS A 253 4.89 -3.88 10.35
CA HIS A 253 4.15 -2.80 9.71
C HIS A 253 2.66 -2.96 9.99
N VAL A 254 1.90 -1.93 9.65
CA VAL A 254 0.44 -1.93 9.74
C VAL A 254 -0.16 -1.45 8.44
N HIS A 255 -1.36 -1.96 8.17
CA HIS A 255 -2.20 -1.55 7.07
C HIS A 255 -3.11 -0.41 7.51
N TYR A 256 -3.35 0.54 6.62
CA TYR A 256 -4.30 1.63 6.85
C TYR A 256 -5.09 1.95 5.58
N ALA A 257 -6.33 2.44 5.77
CA ALA A 257 -7.13 3.00 4.69
C ALA A 257 -6.86 4.50 4.56
N TRP A 258 -6.91 5.03 3.33
CA TRP A 258 -6.75 6.46 3.10
C TRP A 258 -7.86 7.27 3.79
N PRO A 259 -7.59 8.49 4.30
CA PRO A 259 -8.62 9.32 4.92
C PRO A 259 -9.86 9.50 4.04
N GLY A 260 -11.04 9.38 4.64
CA GLY A 260 -12.31 9.48 3.92
C GLY A 260 -12.73 8.21 3.17
N THR A 261 -11.91 7.15 3.19
CA THR A 261 -12.36 5.81 2.78
C THR A 261 -13.44 5.34 3.75
N PRO A 262 -14.60 4.85 3.26
CA PRO A 262 -15.61 4.25 4.12
C PRO A 262 -15.04 3.06 4.92
N ASP A 263 -15.75 2.65 5.97
CA ASP A 263 -15.50 1.34 6.57
C ASP A 263 -15.64 0.21 5.54
N ARG A 264 -15.17 -0.99 5.88
CA ARG A 264 -15.17 -2.15 4.98
C ARG A 264 -16.54 -2.39 4.35
N ASP A 265 -17.61 -2.36 5.13
CA ASP A 265 -18.98 -2.55 4.65
C ASP A 265 -19.43 -1.42 3.71
N GLY A 266 -19.09 -0.17 4.01
CA GLY A 266 -19.33 0.98 3.16
C GLY A 266 -18.55 0.90 1.85
N PHE A 267 -17.32 0.40 1.89
CA PHE A 267 -16.49 0.17 0.71
C PHE A 267 -17.07 -0.93 -0.18
N ILE A 268 -17.50 -2.06 0.40
CA ILE A 268 -18.18 -3.13 -0.33
C ILE A 268 -19.44 -2.60 -1.02
N ARG A 269 -20.29 -1.86 -0.29
CA ARG A 269 -21.48 -1.22 -0.88
C ARG A 269 -21.12 -0.24 -2.00
N ARG A 270 -20.01 0.49 -1.87
CA ARG A 270 -19.51 1.39 -2.93
C ARG A 270 -19.15 0.59 -4.19
N LEU A 271 -18.43 -0.53 -4.05
CA LEU A 271 -18.11 -1.41 -5.17
C LEU A 271 -19.36 -2.01 -5.83
N GLU A 272 -20.33 -2.48 -5.03
CA GLU A 272 -21.61 -2.99 -5.52
C GLU A 272 -22.38 -1.93 -6.32
N ASN A 273 -22.40 -0.69 -5.83
CA ASN A 273 -23.03 0.44 -6.53
C ASN A 273 -22.32 0.80 -7.84
N SER A 274 -21.01 0.53 -7.93
CA SER A 274 -20.23 0.63 -9.17
C SER A 274 -20.39 -0.58 -10.10
N GLY A 275 -21.22 -1.56 -9.71
CA GLY A 275 -21.55 -2.73 -10.52
C GLY A 275 -20.63 -3.93 -10.32
N PHE A 276 -19.70 -3.89 -9.36
CA PHE A 276 -18.92 -5.07 -8.99
C PHE A 276 -19.83 -6.13 -8.39
N SER A 277 -19.50 -7.39 -8.63
CA SER A 277 -20.25 -8.52 -8.07
C SER A 277 -19.34 -9.45 -7.27
N LEU A 278 -19.86 -9.96 -6.16
CA LEU A 278 -19.16 -10.93 -5.33
C LEU A 278 -18.91 -12.21 -6.13
N ARG A 279 -17.64 -12.61 -6.22
CA ARG A 279 -17.20 -13.84 -6.88
C ARG A 279 -17.06 -14.99 -5.87
N HIS A 280 -16.39 -14.71 -4.75
CA HIS A 280 -16.00 -15.72 -3.78
C HIS A 280 -15.68 -15.07 -2.43
N VAL A 281 -15.82 -15.87 -1.38
CA VAL A 281 -15.45 -15.55 -0.01
C VAL A 281 -14.43 -16.58 0.46
N ARG A 282 -13.31 -16.13 1.00
CA ARG A 282 -12.31 -16.98 1.66
C ARG A 282 -12.38 -16.76 3.15
N GLU A 283 -12.47 -17.81 3.94
CA GLU A 283 -12.19 -17.72 5.37
C GLU A 283 -10.66 -17.69 5.56
N GLU A 284 -10.17 -16.63 6.17
CA GLU A 284 -8.82 -16.52 6.69
C GLU A 284 -8.81 -17.18 8.06
N ASN A 285 -8.03 -18.26 8.18
CA ASN A 285 -7.59 -18.69 9.50
C ASN A 285 -6.58 -17.64 9.97
N TYR A 286 -7.02 -16.68 10.79
CA TYR A 286 -6.12 -15.85 11.59
C TYR A 286 -5.42 -16.76 12.61
N LEU A 287 -4.44 -17.53 12.13
CA LEU A 287 -3.32 -17.91 12.96
C LEU A 287 -2.34 -16.76 12.81
N ASP A 288 -2.34 -15.88 13.82
CA ASP A 288 -1.31 -14.87 14.04
C ASP A 288 0.06 -15.42 13.64
N ALA A 289 0.59 -14.91 12.53
CA ALA A 289 2.01 -14.77 12.34
C ALA A 289 2.39 -13.33 12.69
N SER A 290 1.97 -12.87 13.88
CA SER A 290 2.76 -11.90 14.63
C SER A 290 3.86 -12.73 15.30
N PRO A 291 5.15 -12.61 14.91
CA PRO A 291 6.21 -13.08 15.79
C PRO A 291 6.20 -12.18 17.03
N GLU A 292 6.18 -12.81 18.20
CA GLU A 292 6.63 -12.21 19.46
C GLU A 292 8.03 -11.58 19.33
#